data_AF-A0A962YZG0-F1
#
_entry.id   AF-A0A962YZG0-F1
#
_cell.length_a   1.000
_cell.length_b   1.000
_cell.length_c   1.000
_cell.angle_alpha   90.00
_cell.angle_beta   90.00
_cell.angle_gamma   90.00
#
_symmetry.space_group_name_H-M   'P 1'
#
loop_
_entity.id
_entity.type
_entity.pdbx_description
1 polymer ?
#
loop_
_entity_poly.entity_id
_entity_poly.type
_entity_poly.pdbx_seq_one_letter_code
_entity_poly.pdbx_strand_id
1 'polypeptide(L)'
;QNPREYLYNVVNPLLSLQEAMRSALREVVGSTTLDEILTTGREKAREQAFDSLVKILNRYQTGFEVVNVNLQDVRPPAQVIEAFDDVNKAREDKDRYINEAGAYEQKVTSEVKGHVQQILQKARADKEQMVAHANAGVASFVKLLPEYQRAPTVTRERMYLETLESILSKSSKVMLDTHGSNNMMYIPLDKLINMQNGKSLLKKAELSMDNSGEGQSNIQARSTSMRQATTGRTYEARRGYQ
;
A
#
# COMPACT_ATOMS: atom_id res chain seq x y z
N GLN A 1 10.39 36.05 -50.38
CA GLN A 1 9.98 35.38 -51.64
C GLN A 1 10.87 35.86 -52.79
N ASN A 2 11.55 34.95 -53.51
CA ASN A 2 12.34 35.25 -54.72
C ASN A 2 11.59 34.73 -55.96
N PRO A 3 10.79 35.56 -56.67
CA PRO A 3 9.93 35.10 -57.77
C PRO A 3 10.71 34.57 -58.98
N ARG A 4 12.00 34.91 -59.10
CA ARG A 4 12.88 34.42 -60.18
C ARG A 4 13.26 32.96 -59.99
N GLU A 5 13.57 32.54 -58.77
CA GLU A 5 13.93 31.16 -58.44
C GLU A 5 12.75 30.20 -58.67
N TYR A 6 11.55 30.66 -58.33
CA TYR A 6 10.31 29.90 -58.52
C TYR A 6 10.00 29.57 -59.99
N LEU A 7 10.31 30.47 -60.93
CA LEU A 7 9.94 30.33 -62.35
C LEU A 7 11.03 29.67 -63.21
N TYR A 8 12.31 29.79 -62.82
CA TYR A 8 13.44 29.42 -63.70
C TYR A 8 14.25 28.21 -63.23
N ASN A 9 14.20 27.82 -61.95
CA ASN A 9 15.06 26.74 -61.45
C ASN A 9 14.40 25.35 -61.43
N VAL A 10 13.06 25.28 -61.39
CA VAL A 10 12.34 24.02 -61.19
C VAL A 10 11.15 23.88 -62.13
N VAL A 11 11.01 22.72 -62.78
CA VAL A 11 9.97 22.41 -63.79
C VAL A 11 8.55 22.50 -63.20
N ASN A 12 8.36 22.05 -61.96
CA ASN A 12 7.12 22.21 -61.21
C ASN A 12 7.41 22.42 -59.72
N PRO A 13 7.39 23.68 -59.22
CA PRO A 13 7.75 24.01 -57.84
C PRO A 13 6.92 23.27 -56.79
N LEU A 14 5.63 23.03 -57.06
CA LEU A 14 4.72 22.37 -56.12
C LEU A 14 5.02 20.87 -56.00
N LEU A 15 5.28 20.20 -57.13
CA LEU A 15 5.65 18.79 -57.12
C LEU A 15 7.00 18.56 -56.45
N SER A 16 7.97 19.44 -56.67
CA SER A 16 9.27 19.39 -55.99
C SER A 16 9.16 19.64 -54.48
N LEU A 17 8.25 20.50 -54.04
CA LEU A 17 7.97 20.67 -52.61
C LEU A 17 7.39 19.39 -51.99
N GLN A 18 6.45 18.72 -52.67
CA GLN A 18 5.86 17.46 -52.19
C GLN A 18 6.90 16.34 -52.09
N GLU A 19 7.76 16.18 -53.09
CA GLU A 19 8.82 15.18 -53.07
C GLU A 19 9.89 15.48 -52.02
N ALA A 20 10.27 16.76 -51.84
CA ALA A 20 11.16 17.19 -50.77
C ALA A 20 10.56 16.89 -49.39
N MET A 21 9.27 17.17 -49.19
CA MET A 21 8.55 16.88 -47.95
C MET A 21 8.46 15.37 -47.69
N ARG A 22 8.12 14.56 -48.70
CA ARG A 22 8.06 13.09 -48.57
C ARG A 22 9.43 12.51 -48.21
N SER A 23 10.51 13.02 -48.82
CA SER A 23 11.87 12.57 -48.51
C SER A 23 12.29 12.96 -47.09
N ALA A 24 12.05 14.21 -46.68
CA ALA A 24 12.37 14.67 -45.33
C ALA A 24 11.58 13.89 -44.27
N LEU A 25 10.29 13.66 -44.51
CA LEU A 25 9.45 12.85 -43.60
C LEU A 25 9.95 11.41 -43.50
N ARG A 26 10.36 10.80 -44.63
CA ARG A 26 10.90 9.44 -44.65
C ARG A 26 12.23 9.33 -43.89
N GLU A 27 13.10 10.32 -44.01
CA GLU A 27 14.37 10.39 -43.27
C GLU A 27 14.12 10.42 -41.77
N VAL A 28 13.27 11.33 -41.30
CA VAL A 28 12.96 11.47 -39.88
C VAL A 28 12.30 10.21 -39.33
N VAL A 29 11.25 9.71 -39.98
CA VAL A 29 10.53 8.49 -39.54
C VAL A 29 11.45 7.26 -39.55
N GLY A 30 12.41 7.18 -40.47
CA GLY A 30 13.38 6.08 -40.51
C GLY A 30 14.49 6.18 -39.44
N SER A 31 14.76 7.37 -38.92
CA SER A 31 15.79 7.62 -37.91
C SER A 31 15.28 7.57 -36.46
N THR A 32 13.98 7.72 -36.26
CA THR A 32 13.34 7.76 -34.93
C THR A 32 12.61 6.46 -34.61
N THR A 33 12.57 6.08 -33.33
CA THR A 33 11.78 4.91 -32.92
C THR A 33 10.28 5.22 -32.89
N LEU A 34 9.45 4.20 -33.10
CA LEU A 34 7.98 4.36 -33.12
C LEU A 34 7.44 4.93 -31.80
N ASP A 35 7.98 4.48 -30.66
CA ASP A 35 7.57 4.91 -29.32
C ASP A 35 7.84 6.41 -29.11
N GLU A 36 8.96 6.91 -29.63
CA GLU A 36 9.31 8.34 -29.58
C GLU A 36 8.36 9.19 -30.43
N ILE A 37 7.97 8.72 -31.62
CA ILE A 37 7.02 9.46 -32.48
C ILE A 37 5.64 9.56 -31.82
N LEU A 38 5.23 8.53 -31.05
CA LEU A 38 3.91 8.45 -30.43
C LEU A 38 3.81 9.18 -29.07
N THR A 39 4.93 9.41 -28.38
CA THR A 39 4.94 10.01 -27.04
C THR A 39 5.47 11.45 -27.05
N THR A 40 6.78 11.63 -26.92
CA THR A 40 7.44 12.91 -26.60
C THR A 40 8.32 13.42 -27.75
N GLY A 41 8.69 12.53 -28.67
CA GLY A 41 9.57 12.81 -29.79
C GLY A 41 8.91 13.52 -30.96
N ARG A 42 7.58 13.71 -30.97
CA ARG A 42 6.87 14.39 -32.07
C ARG A 42 7.37 15.83 -32.29
N GLU A 43 7.68 16.54 -31.21
CA GLU A 43 8.22 17.90 -31.27
C GLU A 43 9.60 17.92 -31.94
N LYS A 44 10.50 17.04 -31.47
CA LYS A 44 11.86 16.88 -32.00
C LYS A 44 11.86 16.39 -33.45
N ALA A 45 10.97 15.46 -33.78
CA ALA A 45 10.77 14.97 -35.14
C ALA A 45 10.28 16.07 -36.08
N ARG A 46 9.42 16.98 -35.59
CA ARG A 46 8.98 18.14 -36.37
C ARG A 46 10.13 19.09 -36.67
N GLU A 47 10.95 19.40 -35.67
CA GLU A 47 12.12 20.26 -35.81
C GLU A 47 13.14 19.66 -36.81
N GLN A 48 13.44 18.36 -36.66
CA GLN A 48 14.30 17.65 -37.60
C GLN A 48 13.73 17.60 -39.03
N ALA A 49 12.42 17.39 -39.16
CA ALA A 49 11.75 17.40 -40.47
C ALA A 49 11.79 18.78 -41.12
N PHE A 50 11.62 19.83 -40.32
CA PHE A 50 11.74 21.22 -40.78
C PHE A 50 13.16 21.50 -41.28
N ASP A 51 14.18 21.13 -40.51
CA ASP A 51 15.58 21.34 -40.88
C ASP A 51 15.96 20.57 -42.15
N SER A 52 15.58 19.28 -42.26
CA SER A 52 15.83 18.49 -43.47
C SER A 52 15.10 19.06 -44.68
N LEU A 53 13.85 19.50 -44.52
CA LEU A 53 13.06 20.10 -45.59
C LEU A 53 13.69 21.42 -46.07
N VAL A 54 14.11 22.30 -45.14
CA VAL A 54 14.81 23.55 -45.48
C VAL A 54 16.14 23.28 -46.18
N LYS A 55 16.93 22.30 -45.73
CA LYS A 55 18.18 21.89 -46.40
C LYS A 55 17.94 21.43 -47.83
N ILE A 56 16.88 20.66 -48.08
CA ILE A 56 16.52 20.18 -49.42
C ILE A 56 16.02 21.33 -50.30
N LEU A 57 15.17 22.22 -49.78
CA LEU A 57 14.65 23.37 -50.54
C LEU A 57 15.74 24.40 -50.88
N ASN A 58 16.68 24.65 -49.97
CA ASN A 58 17.84 25.51 -50.24
C ASN A 58 18.74 24.93 -51.34
N ARG A 59 18.88 23.61 -51.41
CA ARG A 59 19.64 22.94 -52.47
C ARG A 59 18.97 23.09 -53.84
N TYR A 60 17.64 22.99 -53.88
CA TYR A 60 16.88 23.16 -55.12
C TYR A 60 16.58 24.62 -55.46
N GLN A 61 16.92 25.57 -54.58
CA GLN A 61 16.73 27.01 -54.78
C GLN A 61 15.32 27.31 -55.34
N THR A 62 14.31 26.78 -54.65
CA THR A 62 12.90 26.82 -55.08
C THR A 62 12.20 28.14 -54.74
N GLY A 63 12.88 29.04 -54.00
CA GLY A 63 12.35 30.34 -53.60
C GLY A 63 11.22 30.29 -52.54
N PHE A 64 10.93 29.13 -51.97
CA PHE A 64 9.91 28.95 -50.92
C PHE A 64 10.46 29.25 -49.53
N GLU A 65 9.64 29.89 -48.71
CA GLU A 65 9.87 30.08 -47.28
C GLU A 65 8.89 29.20 -46.51
N VAL A 66 9.42 28.32 -45.67
CA VAL A 66 8.63 27.35 -44.90
C VAL A 66 8.36 27.94 -43.53
N VAL A 67 7.09 28.10 -43.18
CA VAL A 67 6.69 28.72 -41.90
C VAL A 67 6.50 27.66 -40.81
N ASN A 68 5.88 26.53 -41.13
CA ASN A 68 5.64 25.44 -40.18
C ASN A 68 5.43 24.11 -40.92
N VAL A 69 5.81 23.01 -40.30
CA VAL A 69 5.52 21.64 -40.76
C VAL A 69 4.74 20.94 -39.67
N ASN A 70 3.52 20.48 -39.92
CA ASN A 70 2.78 19.69 -38.94
C ASN A 70 2.77 18.20 -39.32
N LEU A 71 3.10 17.32 -38.39
CA LEU A 71 2.99 15.87 -38.58
C LEU A 71 1.53 15.48 -38.32
N GLN A 72 0.92 14.71 -39.22
CA GLN A 72 -0.39 14.12 -38.97
C GLN A 72 -0.28 12.93 -38.02
N ASP A 73 -1.40 12.59 -37.38
CA ASP A 73 -1.49 11.49 -36.45
C ASP A 73 -1.22 10.15 -37.14
N VAL A 74 -0.19 9.44 -36.69
CA VAL A 74 0.12 8.09 -37.15
C VAL A 74 -0.79 7.11 -36.41
N ARG A 75 -1.41 6.19 -37.14
CA ARG A 75 -2.16 5.06 -36.59
C ARG A 75 -1.57 3.76 -37.16
N PRO A 76 -1.34 2.74 -36.31
CA PRO A 76 -0.95 1.42 -36.81
C PRO A 76 -2.03 0.84 -37.75
N PRO A 77 -1.63 0.03 -38.75
CA PRO A 77 -2.60 -0.70 -39.56
C PRO A 77 -3.36 -1.72 -38.69
N ALA A 78 -4.61 -2.02 -39.06
CA ALA A 78 -5.52 -2.88 -38.29
C ALA A 78 -4.93 -4.26 -37.91
N GLN A 79 -4.00 -4.77 -38.72
CA GLN A 79 -3.36 -6.06 -38.54
C GLN A 79 -2.42 -6.14 -37.32
N VAL A 80 -1.96 -5.01 -36.78
CA VAL A 80 -0.93 -4.97 -35.71
C VAL A 80 -1.46 -4.33 -34.42
N ILE A 81 -2.69 -3.80 -34.41
CA ILE A 81 -3.27 -3.11 -33.24
C ILE A 81 -3.27 -4.02 -32.01
N GLU A 82 -3.71 -5.27 -32.16
CA GLU A 82 -3.78 -6.23 -31.04
C GLU A 82 -2.41 -6.48 -30.38
N ALA A 83 -1.36 -6.64 -31.19
CA ALA A 83 0.00 -6.86 -30.68
C ALA A 83 0.57 -5.61 -29.97
N PHE A 84 0.20 -4.40 -30.44
CA PHE A 84 0.59 -3.15 -29.78
C PHE A 84 -0.12 -2.97 -28.44
N ASP A 85 -1.41 -3.25 -28.41
CA ASP A 85 -2.21 -3.17 -27.18
C ASP A 85 -1.71 -4.17 -26.14
N ASP A 86 -1.29 -5.37 -26.56
CA ASP A 86 -0.70 -6.36 -25.66
C ASP A 86 0.64 -5.89 -25.06
N VAL A 87 1.53 -5.31 -25.87
CA VAL A 87 2.81 -4.75 -25.37
C VAL A 87 2.58 -3.59 -24.38
N ASN A 88 1.63 -2.71 -24.68
CA ASN A 88 1.30 -1.59 -23.80
C ASN A 88 0.70 -2.09 -22.47
N LYS A 89 -0.22 -3.04 -22.55
CA LYS A 89 -0.81 -3.69 -21.37
C LYS A 89 0.26 -4.38 -20.52
N ALA A 90 1.19 -5.10 -21.15
CA ALA A 90 2.29 -5.75 -20.45
C ALA A 90 3.23 -4.75 -19.76
N ARG A 91 3.49 -3.59 -20.38
CA ARG A 91 4.26 -2.49 -19.77
C ARG A 91 3.51 -1.89 -18.57
N GLU A 92 2.23 -1.60 -18.73
CA GLU A 92 1.40 -1.06 -17.65
C GLU A 92 1.29 -2.04 -16.48
N ASP A 93 1.09 -3.32 -16.76
CA ASP A 93 1.07 -4.38 -15.76
C ASP A 93 2.42 -4.47 -15.03
N LYS A 94 3.54 -4.40 -15.75
CA LYS A 94 4.89 -4.37 -15.15
C LYS A 94 5.05 -3.19 -14.21
N ASP A 95 4.69 -1.98 -14.65
CA ASP A 95 4.85 -0.77 -13.85
C ASP A 95 3.93 -0.81 -12.63
N ARG A 96 2.70 -1.35 -12.78
CA ARG A 96 1.81 -1.62 -11.66
C ARG A 96 2.44 -2.58 -10.65
N TYR A 97 3.01 -3.70 -11.09
CA TYR A 97 3.66 -4.65 -10.20
C TYR A 97 4.87 -4.06 -9.46
N ILE A 98 5.67 -3.23 -10.12
CA ILE A 98 6.80 -2.52 -9.49
C ILE A 98 6.29 -1.57 -8.40
N ASN A 99 5.25 -0.80 -8.71
CA ASN A 99 4.65 0.15 -7.77
C ASN A 99 4.00 -0.56 -6.58
N GLU A 100 3.28 -1.66 -6.81
CA GLU A 100 2.68 -2.49 -5.76
C GLU A 100 3.75 -3.12 -4.86
N ALA A 101 4.83 -3.63 -5.43
CA ALA A 101 5.96 -4.19 -4.67
C ALA A 101 6.64 -3.12 -3.81
N GLY A 102 6.91 -1.94 -4.37
CA GLY A 102 7.47 -0.81 -3.62
C GLY A 102 6.54 -0.31 -2.51
N ALA A 103 5.23 -0.25 -2.78
CA ALA A 103 4.24 0.11 -1.77
C ALA A 103 4.17 -0.92 -0.63
N TYR A 104 4.27 -2.21 -0.95
CA TYR A 104 4.31 -3.29 0.04
C TYR A 104 5.56 -3.22 0.91
N GLU A 105 6.74 -3.05 0.31
CA GLU A 105 8.01 -2.88 1.04
C GLU A 105 7.93 -1.69 2.01
N GLN A 106 7.42 -0.55 1.53
CA GLN A 106 7.28 0.65 2.33
C GLN A 106 6.26 0.47 3.47
N LYS A 107 5.15 -0.23 3.21
CA LYS A 107 4.14 -0.57 4.22
C LYS A 107 4.76 -1.40 5.34
N VAL A 108 5.40 -2.53 5.00
CA VAL A 108 6.03 -3.43 5.98
C VAL A 108 7.11 -2.69 6.77
N THR A 109 7.94 -1.90 6.09
CA THR A 109 8.99 -1.11 6.76
C THR A 109 8.39 -0.10 7.75
N SER A 110 7.28 0.54 7.39
CA SER A 110 6.62 1.53 8.25
C SER A 110 5.94 0.88 9.46
N GLU A 111 5.30 -0.28 9.26
CA GLU A 111 4.71 -1.09 10.34
C GLU A 111 5.78 -1.52 11.34
N VAL A 112 6.89 -2.11 10.87
CA VAL A 112 8.00 -2.54 11.73
C VAL A 112 8.60 -1.36 12.49
N LYS A 113 8.83 -0.21 11.84
CA LYS A 113 9.30 1.02 12.51
C LYS A 113 8.32 1.49 13.59
N GLY A 114 7.03 1.43 13.30
CA GLY A 114 5.97 1.73 14.27
C GLY A 114 6.02 0.83 15.49
N HIS A 115 6.13 -0.49 15.29
CA HIS A 115 6.24 -1.47 16.36
C HIS A 115 7.51 -1.29 17.21
N VAL A 116 8.66 -1.09 16.56
CA VAL A 116 9.92 -0.81 17.27
C VAL A 116 9.78 0.43 18.14
N GLN A 117 9.19 1.50 17.59
CA GLN A 117 8.99 2.73 18.34
C GLN A 117 8.01 2.53 19.50
N GLN A 118 6.93 1.78 19.30
CA GLN A 118 5.97 1.45 20.36
C GLN A 118 6.64 0.69 21.51
N ILE A 119 7.44 -0.33 21.21
CA ILE A 119 8.18 -1.11 22.22
C ILE A 119 9.14 -0.21 22.99
N LEU A 120 9.85 0.66 22.28
CA LEU A 120 10.81 1.59 22.88
C LEU A 120 10.10 2.58 23.82
N GLN A 121 8.99 3.18 23.38
CA GLN A 121 8.20 4.09 24.21
C GLN A 121 7.61 3.39 25.43
N LYS A 122 7.14 2.15 25.26
CA LYS A 122 6.66 1.34 26.39
C LYS A 122 7.77 1.06 27.40
N ALA A 123 8.95 0.66 26.95
CA ALA A 123 10.09 0.43 27.84
C ALA A 123 10.51 1.71 28.59
N ARG A 124 10.46 2.88 27.93
CA ARG A 124 10.68 4.18 28.57
C ARG A 124 9.60 4.52 29.60
N ALA A 125 8.34 4.30 29.27
CA ALA A 125 7.22 4.52 30.18
C ALA A 125 7.31 3.63 31.43
N ASP A 126 7.61 2.33 31.25
CA ASP A 126 7.78 1.38 32.36
C ASP A 126 8.95 1.79 33.27
N LYS A 127 10.07 2.21 32.67
CA LYS A 127 11.23 2.75 33.42
C LYS A 127 10.82 3.97 34.24
N GLU A 128 10.16 4.94 33.61
CA GLU A 128 9.75 6.18 34.28
C GLU A 128 8.72 5.90 35.38
N GLN A 129 7.78 5.00 35.13
CA GLN A 129 6.80 4.55 36.13
C GLN A 129 7.50 3.90 37.33
N MET A 130 8.51 3.05 37.10
CA MET A 130 9.26 2.42 38.20
C MET A 130 10.03 3.46 39.02
N VAL A 131 10.68 4.43 38.37
CA VAL A 131 11.39 5.53 39.04
C VAL A 131 10.40 6.39 39.84
N ALA A 132 9.27 6.77 39.24
CA ALA A 132 8.24 7.57 39.90
C ALA A 132 7.64 6.82 41.10
N HIS A 133 7.38 5.52 40.98
CA HIS A 133 6.88 4.70 42.09
C HIS A 133 7.90 4.60 43.23
N ALA A 134 9.19 4.39 42.90
CA ALA A 134 10.25 4.39 43.90
C ALA A 134 10.34 5.75 44.63
N ASN A 135 10.31 6.86 43.88
CA ASN A 135 10.32 8.21 44.44
C ASN A 135 9.10 8.50 45.32
N ALA A 136 7.91 8.04 44.91
CA ALA A 136 6.69 8.16 45.70
C ALA A 136 6.76 7.36 47.02
N GLY A 137 7.34 6.16 46.97
CA GLY A 137 7.61 5.34 48.16
C GLY A 137 8.56 6.04 49.13
N VAL A 138 9.68 6.58 48.62
CA VAL A 138 10.64 7.36 49.43
C VAL A 138 9.97 8.58 50.04
N ALA A 139 9.22 9.35 49.25
CA ALA A 139 8.52 10.53 49.75
C ALA A 139 7.49 10.18 50.85
N SER A 140 6.79 9.06 50.71
CA SER A 140 5.84 8.57 51.73
C SER A 140 6.56 8.14 53.01
N PHE A 141 7.69 7.45 52.88
CA PHE A 141 8.52 7.04 54.02
C PHE A 141 9.10 8.23 54.78
N VAL A 142 9.65 9.22 54.06
CA VAL A 142 10.21 10.45 54.64
C VAL A 142 9.16 11.21 55.45
N LYS A 143 7.91 11.28 54.96
CA LYS A 143 6.80 11.90 55.68
C LYS A 143 6.40 11.14 56.95
N LEU A 144 6.50 9.80 56.93
CA LEU A 144 6.05 8.94 58.03
C LEU A 144 7.10 8.78 59.14
N LEU A 145 8.40 8.84 58.79
CA LEU A 145 9.52 8.68 59.71
C LEU A 145 9.43 9.54 60.99
N PRO A 146 9.14 10.86 60.94
CA PRO A 146 9.06 11.67 62.16
C PRO A 146 7.91 11.26 63.07
N GLU A 147 6.76 10.85 62.52
CA GLU A 147 5.62 10.40 63.34
C GLU A 147 5.91 9.05 63.99
N TYR A 148 6.59 8.15 63.28
CA TYR A 148 7.03 6.87 63.83
C TYR A 148 8.03 7.06 64.99
N GLN A 149 8.96 8.02 64.87
CA GLN A 149 9.92 8.35 65.93
C GLN A 149 9.23 8.89 67.19
N ARG A 150 8.12 9.62 67.06
CA ARG A 150 7.35 10.14 68.20
C ARG A 150 6.57 9.05 68.93
N ALA A 151 5.91 8.15 68.19
CA ALA A 151 5.03 7.14 68.78
C ALA A 151 5.04 5.80 67.98
N PRO A 152 5.98 4.88 68.28
CA PRO A 152 6.20 3.70 67.44
C PRO A 152 5.14 2.59 67.58
N THR A 153 4.41 2.53 68.70
CA THR A 153 3.41 1.47 68.97
C THR A 153 2.11 1.76 68.21
N VAL A 154 1.53 2.94 68.42
CA VAL A 154 0.26 3.37 67.79
C VAL A 154 0.36 3.48 66.27
N THR A 155 1.53 3.89 65.76
CA THR A 155 1.75 4.08 64.32
C THR A 155 1.79 2.74 63.58
N ARG A 156 2.31 1.67 64.21
CA ARG A 156 2.28 0.31 63.64
C ARG A 156 0.87 -0.27 63.63
N GLU A 157 0.15 -0.15 64.74
CA GLU A 157 -1.23 -0.64 64.84
C GLU A 157 -2.13 0.05 63.81
N ARG A 158 -2.00 1.37 63.66
CA ARG A 158 -2.73 2.13 62.64
C ARG A 158 -2.44 1.63 61.23
N MET A 159 -1.18 1.49 60.84
CA MET A 159 -0.82 0.97 59.51
C MET A 159 -1.38 -0.44 59.27
N TYR A 160 -1.39 -1.30 60.30
CA TYR A 160 -1.97 -2.63 60.18
C TYR A 160 -3.48 -2.58 59.93
N LEU A 161 -4.20 -1.73 60.65
CA LEU A 161 -5.64 -1.55 60.44
C LEU A 161 -5.95 -0.92 59.08
N GLU A 162 -5.21 0.10 58.64
CA GLU A 162 -5.38 0.73 57.32
C GLU A 162 -5.07 -0.24 56.16
N THR A 163 -4.04 -1.07 56.29
CA THR A 163 -3.71 -2.08 55.28
C THR A 163 -4.77 -3.18 55.22
N LEU A 164 -5.25 -3.65 56.37
CA LEU A 164 -6.39 -4.57 56.44
C LEU A 164 -7.64 -3.95 55.82
N GLU A 165 -7.97 -2.71 56.13
CA GLU A 165 -9.12 -2.01 55.54
C GLU A 165 -8.99 -1.89 54.02
N SER A 166 -7.82 -1.51 53.51
CA SER A 166 -7.56 -1.43 52.05
C SER A 166 -7.67 -2.80 51.36
N ILE A 167 -7.21 -3.88 52.00
CA ILE A 167 -7.30 -5.23 51.43
C ILE A 167 -8.76 -5.72 51.48
N LEU A 168 -9.43 -5.54 52.61
CA LEU A 168 -10.80 -6.01 52.81
C LEU A 168 -11.79 -5.22 51.94
N SER A 169 -11.60 -3.92 51.73
CA SER A 169 -12.42 -3.09 50.83
C SER A 169 -12.27 -3.48 49.36
N LYS A 170 -11.09 -3.94 48.93
CA LYS A 170 -10.85 -4.45 47.57
C LYS A 170 -11.26 -5.91 47.38
N SER A 171 -11.52 -6.64 48.47
CA SER A 171 -11.98 -8.02 48.40
C SER A 171 -13.49 -8.08 48.21
N SER A 172 -13.94 -8.84 47.21
CA SER A 172 -15.36 -9.05 46.94
C SER A 172 -15.98 -9.90 48.06
N LYS A 173 -16.63 -9.24 49.02
CA LYS A 173 -17.35 -9.90 50.11
C LYS A 173 -18.69 -10.43 49.62
N VAL A 174 -18.85 -11.75 49.55
CA VAL A 174 -20.13 -12.40 49.21
C VAL A 174 -20.77 -12.88 50.51
N MET A 175 -21.86 -12.22 50.93
CA MET A 175 -22.68 -12.69 52.05
C MET A 175 -23.74 -13.65 51.51
N LEU A 176 -23.75 -14.90 51.98
CA LEU A 176 -24.85 -15.83 51.74
C LEU A 176 -25.89 -15.66 52.86
N ASP A 177 -27.05 -15.13 52.52
CA ASP A 177 -28.21 -15.08 53.41
C ASP A 177 -28.95 -16.42 53.33
N THR A 178 -28.68 -17.30 54.29
CA THR A 178 -29.53 -18.48 54.54
C THR A 178 -30.48 -18.13 55.67
N HIS A 179 -31.78 -18.22 55.41
CA HIS A 179 -32.85 -17.95 56.37
C HIS A 179 -32.72 -18.87 57.60
N GLY A 180 -31.96 -18.46 58.61
CA GLY A 180 -31.66 -19.28 59.80
C GLY A 180 -30.29 -19.02 60.42
N SER A 181 -30.12 -17.84 61.03
CA SER A 181 -29.23 -17.55 62.18
C SER A 181 -27.73 -17.96 62.14
N ASN A 182 -27.10 -18.24 61.00
CA ASN A 182 -25.65 -18.37 60.94
C ASN A 182 -25.07 -17.95 59.57
N ASN A 183 -24.85 -16.66 59.41
CA ASN A 183 -24.22 -16.02 58.27
C ASN A 183 -22.70 -16.26 58.31
N MET A 184 -22.26 -17.35 57.68
CA MET A 184 -20.86 -17.71 57.58
C MET A 184 -20.16 -16.84 56.52
N MET A 185 -19.24 -15.97 56.97
CA MET A 185 -18.44 -15.11 56.10
C MET A 185 -17.38 -15.95 55.40
N TYR A 186 -17.58 -16.26 54.12
CA TYR A 186 -16.60 -16.97 53.31
C TYR A 186 -15.80 -15.97 52.48
N ILE A 187 -14.49 -15.91 52.74
CA ILE A 187 -13.53 -15.20 51.88
C ILE A 187 -12.91 -16.26 50.94
N PRO A 188 -13.34 -16.33 49.68
CA PRO A 188 -12.77 -17.28 48.73
C PRO A 188 -11.38 -16.81 48.28
N LEU A 189 -10.34 -17.24 49.00
CA LEU A 189 -8.93 -17.00 48.62
C LEU A 189 -8.60 -17.64 47.26
N ASP A 190 -9.22 -18.78 46.94
CA ASP A 190 -9.02 -19.52 45.69
C ASP A 190 -9.49 -18.77 44.44
N LYS A 191 -10.58 -17.98 44.55
CA LYS A 191 -11.11 -17.23 43.39
C LYS A 191 -10.26 -16.00 43.07
N LEU A 192 -9.54 -15.46 44.05
CA LEU A 192 -8.62 -14.32 43.86
C LEU A 192 -7.32 -14.74 43.18
N ILE A 193 -6.72 -15.85 43.60
CA ILE A 193 -5.49 -16.40 42.97
C ILE A 193 -5.78 -16.82 41.52
N ASN A 194 -6.94 -17.42 41.27
CA ASN A 194 -7.35 -17.81 39.92
C ASN A 194 -7.66 -16.62 39.00
N MET A 195 -8.05 -15.44 39.53
CA MET A 195 -8.23 -14.23 38.72
C MET A 195 -6.88 -13.65 38.22
N GLN A 196 -5.81 -13.87 38.97
CA GLN A 196 -4.44 -13.52 38.57
C GLN A 196 -3.91 -14.47 37.48
N ASN A 197 -4.25 -15.76 37.57
CA ASN A 197 -3.93 -16.76 36.54
C ASN A 197 -4.80 -16.64 35.28
N GLY A 198 -6.08 -16.26 35.41
CA GLY A 198 -6.98 -16.02 34.29
C GLY A 198 -6.55 -14.84 33.40
N LYS A 199 -5.95 -13.80 33.98
CA LYS A 199 -5.34 -12.70 33.21
C LYS A 199 -4.08 -13.11 32.43
N SER A 200 -3.33 -14.11 32.91
CA SER A 200 -2.19 -14.68 32.18
C SER A 200 -2.66 -15.50 30.96
N LEU A 201 -3.76 -16.24 31.11
CA LEU A 201 -4.35 -17.03 30.03
C LEU A 201 -5.03 -16.17 28.94
N LEU A 202 -5.70 -15.07 29.33
CA LEU A 202 -6.27 -14.12 28.38
C LEU A 202 -5.18 -13.37 27.61
N LYS A 203 -4.08 -12.99 28.28
CA LYS A 203 -2.92 -12.38 27.60
C LYS A 203 -2.18 -13.36 26.66
N LYS A 204 -2.14 -14.66 27.01
CA LYS A 204 -1.59 -15.71 26.13
C LYS A 204 -2.51 -15.98 24.92
N ALA A 205 -3.82 -15.90 25.11
CA ALA A 205 -4.81 -16.01 24.03
C ALA A 205 -4.72 -14.82 23.06
N GLU A 206 -4.60 -13.59 23.57
CA GLU A 206 -4.40 -12.38 22.76
C GLU A 206 -3.08 -12.42 21.95
N LEU A 207 -1.97 -12.88 22.54
CA LEU A 207 -0.70 -13.06 21.81
C LEU A 207 -0.74 -14.20 20.77
N SER A 208 -1.65 -15.16 20.90
CA SER A 208 -1.82 -16.25 19.91
C SER A 208 -2.82 -15.95 18.79
N MET A 209 -3.71 -14.96 18.99
CA MET A 209 -4.66 -14.51 17.98
C MET A 209 -4.07 -13.48 16.99
N ASP A 210 -2.93 -12.87 17.33
CA ASP A 210 -2.19 -11.97 16.42
C ASP A 210 -1.31 -12.73 15.41
N ASN A 211 -1.10 -14.05 15.59
CA ASN A 211 -0.21 -14.87 14.76
C ASN A 211 -0.94 -15.89 13.83
N SER A 212 -2.25 -15.73 13.62
CA SER A 212 -3.04 -16.57 12.71
C SER A 212 -3.80 -15.77 11.64
N GLY A 213 -3.50 -14.47 11.53
CA GLY A 213 -4.09 -13.56 10.57
C GLY A 213 -3.35 -13.45 9.25
N GLU A 214 -2.87 -14.54 8.65
CA GLU A 214 -2.53 -14.56 7.21
C GLU A 214 -2.35 -16.00 6.72
N GLY A 215 -3.21 -16.44 5.80
CA GLY A 215 -3.01 -17.67 5.04
C GLY A 215 -3.92 -18.84 5.42
N GLN A 216 -5.24 -18.70 5.28
CA GLN A 216 -6.15 -19.83 5.08
C GLN A 216 -7.57 -19.40 4.66
N SER A 217 -7.69 -18.64 3.57
CA SER A 217 -9.00 -18.35 2.96
C SER A 217 -8.95 -18.28 1.44
N ASN A 218 -8.33 -19.26 0.77
CA ASN A 218 -8.48 -19.38 -0.68
C ASN A 218 -8.39 -20.79 -1.30
N ILE A 219 -8.60 -21.87 -0.52
CA ILE A 219 -8.47 -23.24 -1.06
C ILE A 219 -9.82 -23.97 -1.19
N GLN A 220 -10.89 -23.51 -0.53
CA GLN A 220 -12.20 -24.20 -0.56
C GLN A 220 -13.19 -23.71 -1.64
N ALA A 221 -12.90 -22.62 -2.37
CA ALA A 221 -13.79 -22.11 -3.42
C ALA A 221 -13.46 -22.62 -4.84
N ARG A 222 -12.40 -23.41 -5.03
CA ARG A 222 -11.92 -23.84 -6.36
C ARG A 222 -12.26 -25.28 -6.77
N SER A 223 -12.79 -26.11 -5.87
CA SER A 223 -13.07 -27.53 -6.17
C SER A 223 -14.52 -27.82 -6.59
N THR A 224 -15.41 -26.84 -6.57
CA THR A 224 -16.84 -27.04 -6.90
C THR A 224 -17.23 -26.63 -8.32
N SER A 225 -16.38 -25.94 -9.08
CA SER A 225 -16.68 -25.52 -10.47
C SER A 225 -16.15 -26.43 -11.58
N MET A 226 -15.52 -27.58 -11.25
CA MET A 226 -14.88 -28.44 -12.26
C MET A 226 -15.48 -29.86 -12.37
N ARG A 227 -16.74 -30.06 -11.95
CA ARG A 227 -17.43 -31.37 -12.05
C ARG A 227 -18.81 -31.34 -12.75
N GLN A 228 -19.11 -30.30 -13.52
CA GLN A 228 -20.39 -30.18 -14.24
C GLN A 228 -20.28 -30.06 -15.76
N ALA A 229 -19.20 -30.54 -16.36
CA ALA A 229 -19.01 -30.50 -17.82
C ALA A 229 -18.59 -31.84 -18.44
N THR A 230 -19.16 -32.96 -18.00
CA THR A 230 -19.03 -34.25 -18.73
C THR A 230 -20.22 -35.17 -18.43
N THR A 231 -21.41 -34.80 -18.90
CA THR A 231 -22.50 -35.75 -19.16
C THR A 231 -23.53 -35.08 -20.07
N GLY A 232 -23.73 -35.63 -21.28
CA GLY A 232 -24.84 -35.24 -22.15
C GLY A 232 -24.46 -34.78 -23.56
N ARG A 233 -23.84 -35.65 -24.36
CA ARG A 233 -23.95 -35.58 -25.83
C ARG A 233 -24.22 -36.99 -26.36
N THR A 234 -25.49 -37.39 -26.31
CA THR A 234 -26.00 -38.49 -27.13
C THR A 234 -26.55 -37.90 -28.42
N TYR A 235 -26.13 -38.50 -29.52
CA TYR A 235 -26.53 -38.17 -30.88
C TYR A 235 -27.97 -38.65 -31.10
N GLU A 236 -28.92 -37.73 -31.28
CA GLU A 236 -30.22 -38.05 -31.86
C GLU A 236 -30.22 -37.67 -33.34
N ALA A 237 -30.32 -38.72 -34.17
CA ALA A 237 -30.52 -38.66 -35.59
C ALA A 237 -31.93 -38.12 -35.90
N ARG A 238 -32.00 -37.01 -36.65
CA ARG A 238 -33.26 -36.51 -37.21
C ARG A 238 -33.44 -37.07 -38.61
N ARG A 239 -34.24 -38.13 -38.73
CA ARG A 239 -34.89 -38.58 -39.97
C ARG A 239 -36.38 -38.22 -39.87
N GLY A 240 -36.90 -37.56 -40.90
CA GLY A 240 -38.28 -37.78 -41.37
C GLY A 240 -39.25 -36.60 -41.27
N TYR A 241 -39.72 -36.16 -42.45
CA TYR A 241 -41.08 -35.71 -42.85
C TYR A 241 -41.71 -34.57 -42.01
N GLN A 242 -42.08 -33.42 -42.58
CA GLN A 242 -42.86 -33.13 -43.79
C GLN A 242 -42.40 -31.82 -44.43
#